data_AF-A0A918MZ50-F1
#
_entry.id   AF-A0A918MZ50-F1
#
_cell.length_a   1.000
_cell.length_b   1.000
_cell.length_c   1.000
_cell.angle_alpha   90.00
_cell.angle_beta   90.00
_cell.angle_gamma   90.00
#
_symmetry.space_group_name_H-M   'P 1'
#
loop_
_entity.id
_entity.type
_entity.pdbx_description
1 polymer ?
#
loop_
_entity_poly.entity_id
_entity_poly.type
_entity_poly.pdbx_seq_one_letter_code
_entity_poly.pdbx_strand_id
1 'polypeptide(L)'
;MTEKTDKIKSDNPSANAEKQRRFRERQREAGKKLVRGYVSPEAMACYDEIRDKTGWSDSEVLSNSLRVLFAAYKCGQIKLLNEWLKDHKR
;
A
#
# COMPACT_ATOMS: atom_id res chain seq x y z
N MET A 1 1.00 -12.85 -58.26
CA MET A 1 1.72 -11.88 -57.41
C MET A 1 0.67 -11.02 -56.73
N THR A 2 0.46 -11.19 -55.43
CA THR A 2 -0.45 -10.35 -54.63
C THR A 2 0.28 -9.94 -53.36
N GLU A 3 0.60 -8.65 -53.29
CA GLU A 3 1.32 -8.00 -52.20
C GLU A 3 0.57 -8.14 -50.88
N LYS A 4 1.26 -8.65 -49.85
CA LYS A 4 0.81 -8.53 -48.47
C LYS A 4 1.29 -7.18 -47.95
N THR A 5 0.38 -6.25 -47.73
CA THR A 5 0.66 -5.04 -46.96
C THR A 5 0.78 -5.39 -45.48
N ASP A 6 2.02 -5.46 -44.98
CA ASP A 6 2.30 -5.52 -43.55
C ASP A 6 1.94 -4.19 -42.89
N LYS A 7 0.89 -4.19 -42.08
CA LYS A 7 0.53 -3.06 -41.21
C LYS A 7 1.58 -2.93 -40.11
N ILE A 8 2.42 -1.90 -40.21
CA ILE A 8 3.34 -1.47 -39.15
C ILE A 8 2.50 -1.14 -37.90
N LYS A 9 2.56 -1.99 -36.88
CA LYS A 9 2.08 -1.66 -35.53
C LYS A 9 2.99 -0.56 -34.98
N SER A 10 2.53 0.68 -34.99
CA SER A 10 3.19 1.74 -34.23
C SER A 10 3.01 1.44 -32.74
N ASP A 11 4.02 0.83 -32.12
CA ASP A 11 4.13 0.77 -30.66
C ASP A 11 4.33 2.20 -30.17
N ASN A 12 3.21 2.90 -29.91
CA ASN A 12 3.22 4.28 -29.48
C ASN A 12 3.74 4.29 -28.02
N PRO A 13 5.00 4.70 -27.76
CA PRO A 13 5.65 4.47 -26.46
C PRO A 13 4.95 5.22 -25.33
N SER A 14 4.34 6.36 -25.65
CA SER A 14 3.51 7.17 -24.76
C SER A 14 2.27 6.41 -24.26
N ALA A 15 1.62 5.62 -25.14
CA ALA A 15 0.44 4.83 -24.77
C ALA A 15 0.79 3.68 -23.81
N ASN A 16 1.99 3.09 -23.95
CA ASN A 16 2.46 2.05 -23.01
C ASN A 16 2.87 2.65 -21.66
N ALA A 17 3.54 3.81 -21.67
CA ALA A 17 3.89 4.53 -20.44
C ALA A 17 2.63 4.94 -19.65
N GLU A 18 1.59 5.42 -20.34
CA GLU A 18 0.34 5.81 -19.69
C GLU A 18 -0.44 4.59 -19.15
N LYS A 19 -0.47 3.47 -19.89
CA LYS A 19 -1.03 2.21 -19.38
C LYS A 19 -0.33 1.74 -18.10
N GLN A 20 1.00 1.77 -18.07
CA GLN A 20 1.77 1.41 -16.87
C GLN A 20 1.52 2.38 -15.71
N ARG A 21 1.39 3.69 -15.98
CA ARG A 21 1.01 4.67 -14.96
C ARG A 21 -0.36 4.36 -14.36
N ARG A 22 -1.39 4.20 -15.20
CA ARG A 22 -2.76 3.88 -14.76
C ARG A 22 -2.87 2.53 -14.05
N PHE A 23 -2.06 1.55 -14.43
CA PHE A 23 -1.98 0.27 -13.73
C PHE A 23 -1.38 0.44 -12.33
N ARG A 24 -0.27 1.18 -12.20
CA ARG A 24 0.35 1.49 -10.90
C ARG A 24 -0.58 2.30 -9.99
N GLU A 25 -1.32 3.26 -10.55
CA GLU A 25 -2.33 4.04 -9.80
C GLU A 25 -3.47 3.14 -9.31
N ARG A 26 -4.04 2.27 -10.17
CA ARG A 26 -5.07 1.30 -9.77
C ARG A 26 -4.59 0.33 -8.69
N GLN A 27 -3.37 -0.18 -8.79
CA GLN A 27 -2.79 -1.06 -7.77
C GLN A 27 -2.57 -0.33 -6.44
N ARG A 28 -2.10 0.92 -6.48
CA ARG A 28 -1.96 1.77 -5.30
C ARG A 28 -3.30 2.04 -4.62
N GLU A 29 -4.35 2.30 -5.40
CA GLU A 29 -5.70 2.49 -4.87
C GLU A 29 -6.32 1.18 -4.35
N ALA A 30 -6.08 0.05 -5.01
CA ALA A 30 -6.58 -1.25 -4.58
C ALA A 30 -5.94 -1.70 -3.26
N GLY A 31 -4.63 -1.50 -3.09
CA GLY A 31 -3.94 -1.71 -1.81
C GLY A 31 -4.58 -0.91 -0.68
N LYS A 32 -4.91 0.36 -0.94
CA LYS A 32 -5.59 1.24 0.04
C LYS A 32 -6.97 0.73 0.45
N LYS A 33 -7.68 0.06 -0.46
CA LYS A 33 -9.02 -0.49 -0.19
C LYS A 33 -8.99 -1.76 0.65
N LEU A 34 -7.96 -2.60 0.51
CA LEU A 34 -7.86 -3.87 1.23
C LEU A 34 -7.77 -3.69 2.75
N VAL A 35 -7.08 -2.64 3.20
CA VAL A 35 -6.83 -2.42 4.63
C VAL A 35 -8.06 -1.79 5.31
N ARG A 36 -8.69 -0.79 4.68
CA ARG A 36 -9.78 0.03 5.27
C ARG A 36 -10.99 -0.74 5.83
N GLY A 37 -11.30 -1.93 5.31
CA GLY A 37 -12.45 -2.71 5.77
C GLY A 37 -12.26 -3.39 7.14
N TYR A 38 -11.02 -3.46 7.63
CA TYR A 38 -10.65 -4.22 8.82
C TYR A 38 -10.01 -3.38 9.93
N VAL A 39 -9.91 -2.07 9.74
CA VAL A 39 -9.28 -1.15 10.71
C VAL A 39 -10.25 -0.06 11.13
N SER A 40 -10.20 0.28 12.42
CA SER A 40 -10.95 1.40 12.96
C SER A 40 -10.44 2.74 12.38
N PRO A 41 -11.22 3.83 12.49
CA PRO A 41 -10.79 5.16 12.07
C PRO A 41 -9.47 5.61 12.70
N GLU A 42 -9.25 5.30 13.98
CA GLU A 42 -8.02 5.65 14.72
C GLU A 42 -6.81 4.89 14.16
N ALA A 43 -6.97 3.59 13.93
CA ALA A 43 -5.94 2.76 13.30
C ALA A 43 -5.66 3.19 11.85
N MET A 44 -6.67 3.66 11.12
CA MET A 44 -6.48 4.25 9.79
C MET A 44 -5.69 5.55 9.83
N ALA A 45 -5.89 6.40 10.84
CA ALA A 45 -5.08 7.60 11.01
C ALA A 45 -3.60 7.26 11.30
N CYS A 46 -3.35 6.24 12.14
CA CYS A 46 -2.01 5.72 12.37
C CYS A 46 -1.38 5.16 11.08
N TYR A 47 -2.17 4.43 10.29
CA TYR A 47 -1.75 3.87 9.01
C TYR A 47 -1.34 4.96 8.00
N ASP A 48 -2.18 5.98 7.82
CA ASP A 48 -1.91 7.08 6.90
C ASP A 48 -0.65 7.86 7.34
N GLU A 49 -0.49 8.12 8.64
CA GLU A 49 0.71 8.79 9.19
C GLU A 49 2.00 7.96 8.97
N ILE A 50 1.96 6.64 9.18
CA ILE A 50 3.10 5.75 8.92
C ILE A 50 3.48 5.81 7.44
N ARG A 51 2.49 5.74 6.54
CA ARG A 51 2.74 5.76 5.09
C ARG A 51 3.34 7.06 4.62
N ASP A 52 2.79 8.18 5.09
CA ASP A 52 3.25 9.50 4.70
C ASP A 52 4.70 9.74 5.15
N LYS A 53 5.06 9.26 6.35
CA LYS A 53 6.42 9.42 6.89
C LYS A 53 7.45 8.45 6.31
N THR A 54 7.06 7.21 6.02
CA THR A 54 8.00 6.14 5.60
C THR A 54 8.06 5.94 4.09
N GLY A 55 7.02 6.34 3.36
CA GLY A 55 6.84 6.02 1.95
C GLY A 55 6.52 4.54 1.69
N TRP A 56 6.24 3.75 2.72
CA TRP A 56 5.95 2.32 2.57
C TRP A 56 4.66 2.06 1.78
N SER A 57 4.71 1.00 0.98
CA SER A 57 3.53 0.38 0.38
C SER A 57 2.65 -0.29 1.43
N ASP A 58 1.39 -0.51 1.08
CA ASP A 58 0.38 -1.14 1.95
C ASP A 58 0.84 -2.52 2.44
N SER A 59 1.52 -3.29 1.57
CA SER A 59 2.11 -4.59 1.92
C SER A 59 3.26 -4.44 2.92
N GLU A 60 4.14 -3.46 2.74
CA GLU A 60 5.26 -3.22 3.66
C GLU A 60 4.75 -2.78 5.04
N VAL A 61 3.77 -1.88 5.08
CA VAL A 61 3.14 -1.47 6.35
C VAL A 61 2.52 -2.67 7.05
N LEU A 62 1.74 -3.50 6.35
CA LEU A 62 1.11 -4.67 6.97
C LEU A 62 2.14 -5.69 7.48
N SER A 63 3.13 -6.05 6.65
CA SER A 63 4.18 -6.99 7.03
C SER A 63 5.01 -6.47 8.21
N ASN A 64 5.36 -5.18 8.23
CA ASN A 64 6.14 -4.59 9.30
C ASN A 64 5.32 -4.46 10.59
N SER A 65 4.05 -4.07 10.51
CA SER A 65 3.15 -4.00 11.68
C SER A 65 3.04 -5.34 12.40
N LEU A 66 2.89 -6.45 11.66
CA LEU A 66 2.84 -7.80 12.26
C LEU A 66 4.16 -8.17 12.96
N ARG A 67 5.31 -7.84 12.35
CA ARG A 67 6.63 -8.13 12.92
C ARG A 67 6.91 -7.31 14.18
N VAL A 68 6.55 -6.03 14.16
CA VAL A 68 6.68 -5.13 15.32
C VAL A 68 5.74 -5.57 16.45
N LEU A 69 4.49 -5.92 16.14
CA LEU A 69 3.56 -6.47 17.11
C LEU A 69 4.10 -7.75 17.76
N PHE A 70 4.65 -8.66 16.95
CA PHE A 70 5.27 -9.87 17.47
C PHE A 70 6.49 -9.57 18.37
N ALA A 71 7.35 -8.62 17.99
CA ALA A 71 8.47 -8.20 18.82
C ALA A 71 7.99 -7.60 20.16
N ALA A 72 6.99 -6.72 20.12
CA ALA A 72 6.38 -6.14 21.32
C ALA A 72 5.78 -7.21 22.25
N TYR A 73 5.15 -8.24 21.69
CA TYR A 73 4.69 -9.42 22.44
C TYR A 73 5.86 -10.14 23.10
N LYS A 74 6.91 -10.47 22.35
CA LYS A 74 8.09 -11.17 22.87
C LYS A 74 8.82 -10.38 23.95
N CYS A 75 8.80 -9.06 23.88
CA CYS A 75 9.41 -8.16 24.86
C CYS A 75 8.46 -7.77 26.02
N GLY A 76 7.22 -8.28 26.06
CA GLY A 76 6.26 -7.97 27.12
C GLY A 76 5.74 -6.52 27.11
N GLN A 77 5.88 -5.81 25.98
CA GLN A 77 5.58 -4.37 25.86
C GLN A 77 4.13 -4.08 25.43
N ILE A 78 3.34 -5.09 25.07
CA ILE A 78 1.99 -4.90 24.52
C ILE A 78 1.09 -4.02 25.39
N LYS A 79 1.06 -4.27 26.70
CA LYS A 79 0.21 -3.51 27.62
C LYS A 79 0.60 -2.03 27.64
N LEU A 80 1.89 -1.75 27.78
CA LEU A 80 2.43 -0.39 27.80
C LEU A 80 2.10 0.37 26.51
N LEU A 81 2.29 -0.27 25.36
CA LEU A 81 2.02 0.36 24.06
C LEU A 81 0.52 0.60 23.85
N ASN A 82 -0.34 -0.33 24.28
CA ASN A 82 -1.79 -0.16 24.19
C ASN A 82 -2.31 0.95 25.11
N GLU A 83 -1.77 1.07 26.32
CA GLU A 83 -2.09 2.18 27.23
C GLU A 83 -1.66 3.52 26.62
N TRP A 84 -0.46 3.58 26.03
CA TRP A 84 0.00 4.76 25.32
C TRP A 84 -0.95 5.14 24.16
N LEU A 85 -1.37 4.18 23.34
CA LEU A 85 -2.32 4.44 22.25
C LEU A 85 -3.65 4.99 22.76
N LYS A 86 -4.19 4.41 23.84
CA LYS A 86 -5.44 4.87 24.47
C LYS A 86 -5.34 6.32 24.95
N ASP A 87 -4.26 6.67 25.64
CA ASP A 87 -4.06 8.01 26.20
C ASP A 87 -3.90 9.08 25.12
N HIS A 88 -3.40 8.68 23.94
CA HIS A 88 -3.21 9.55 22.78
C HIS A 88 -4.33 9.47 21.75
N LYS A 89 -5.40 8.70 22.02
CA LYS A 89 -6.56 8.47 21.14
C LYS A 89 -6.15 7.94 19.75
N ARG A 90 -5.33 6.90 19.76
CA ARG A 90 -4.79 6.22 18.57
C ARG A 90 -5.24 4.77 18.48
#